data_AF-A0AA91DAZ7-F1
#
_entry.id   AF-A0AA91DAZ7-F1
#
_cell.length_a   1.000
_cell.length_b   1.000
_cell.length_c   1.000
_cell.angle_alpha   90.00
_cell.angle_beta   90.00
_cell.angle_gamma   90.00
#
_symmetry.space_group_name_H-M   'P 1'
#
loop_
_entity.id
_entity.type
_entity.pdbx_description
1 polymer ?
#
loop_
_entity_poly.entity_id
_entity_poly.type
_entity_poly.pdbx_seq_one_letter_code
_entity_poly.pdbx_strand_id
1 'polypeptide(L)'
;MGKAIVLVVFIVAFIAFAIIKLVFFGVKEAYKAAFNPHSDDEKIKQVVALCYAGVHDVMAKHYDGNTQLLPGIMITLIPMVQSLILEHGYQVPREVAESIVRNSIINGGYATEEEIRHIYE
;
A
#
# COMPACT_ATOMS: atom_id res chain seq x y z
N MET A 1 -49.50 26.02 -12.88
CA MET A 1 -49.27 24.86 -11.97
C MET A 1 -48.31 23.81 -12.55
N GLY A 2 -48.28 23.54 -13.86
CA GLY A 2 -47.36 22.53 -14.45
C GLY A 2 -45.85 22.78 -14.26
N LYS A 3 -45.39 24.04 -14.22
CA LYS A 3 -43.96 24.38 -14.03
C LYS A 3 -43.42 24.00 -12.63
N ALA A 4 -44.27 24.04 -11.61
CA ALA A 4 -43.87 23.69 -10.24
C ALA A 4 -43.67 22.17 -10.09
N ILE A 5 -44.52 21.37 -10.75
CA ILE A 5 -44.43 19.91 -10.73
C ILE A 5 -43.13 19.44 -11.41
N VAL A 6 -42.76 20.05 -12.54
CA VAL A 6 -41.50 19.74 -13.25
C VAL A 6 -40.28 20.05 -12.38
N LEU A 7 -40.31 21.17 -11.64
CA LEU A 7 -39.21 21.55 -10.74
C LEU A 7 -39.02 20.56 -9.59
N VAL A 8 -40.12 20.07 -9.00
CA VAL A 8 -40.08 19.05 -7.94
C VAL A 8 -39.49 17.74 -8.46
N VAL A 9 -39.89 17.28 -9.63
CA VAL A 9 -39.34 16.05 -10.24
C VAL A 9 -37.84 16.19 -10.50
N PHE A 10 -37.39 17.37 -10.96
CA PHE A 10 -35.98 17.63 -11.23
C PHE A 10 -35.13 17.62 -9.94
N ILE A 11 -35.64 18.19 -8.86
CA ILE A 11 -34.97 18.17 -7.54
C ILE A 11 -34.86 16.75 -7.00
N VAL A 12 -35.93 15.95 -7.10
CA VAL A 12 -35.91 14.55 -6.65
C VAL A 12 -34.92 13.72 -7.47
N ALA A 13 -34.89 13.89 -8.79
CA ALA A 13 -33.93 13.22 -9.65
C ALA A 13 -32.49 13.65 -9.37
N PHE A 14 -32.26 14.94 -9.08
CA PHE A 14 -30.95 15.46 -8.72
C PHE A 14 -30.46 14.91 -7.37
N ILE A 15 -31.34 14.82 -6.37
CA ILE A 15 -31.04 14.22 -5.06
C ILE A 15 -30.71 12.73 -5.24
N ALA A 16 -31.52 11.99 -6.00
CA ALA A 16 -31.26 10.58 -6.28
C ALA A 16 -29.90 10.39 -6.99
N PHE A 17 -29.61 11.21 -7.99
CA PHE A 17 -28.32 11.19 -8.70
C PHE A 17 -27.15 11.53 -7.76
N ALA A 18 -27.31 12.53 -6.89
CA ALA A 18 -26.29 12.91 -5.92
C ALA A 18 -26.00 11.79 -4.93
N ILE A 19 -27.04 11.12 -4.41
CA ILE A 19 -26.89 9.97 -3.49
C ILE A 19 -26.18 8.82 -4.19
N ILE A 20 -26.61 8.44 -5.40
CA ILE A 20 -25.96 7.40 -6.20
C ILE A 20 -24.48 7.76 -6.39
N LYS A 21 -24.17 8.98 -6.82
CA LYS A 21 -22.80 9.44 -7.01
C LYS A 21 -21.99 9.36 -5.70
N LEU A 22 -22.54 9.79 -4.57
CA LEU A 22 -21.87 9.75 -3.27
C LEU A 22 -21.57 8.31 -2.84
N VAL A 23 -22.51 7.38 -3.04
CA VAL A 23 -22.30 5.95 -2.79
C VAL A 23 -21.23 5.38 -3.72
N PHE A 24 -21.27 5.68 -5.02
CA PHE A 24 -20.26 5.18 -5.97
C PHE A 24 -18.85 5.72 -5.69
N PHE A 25 -18.71 7.01 -5.35
CA PHE A 25 -17.41 7.59 -4.98
C PHE A 25 -16.94 7.10 -3.61
N GLY A 26 -17.83 7.00 -2.61
CA GLY A 26 -17.50 6.50 -1.28
C GLY A 26 -17.12 5.02 -1.28
N VAL A 27 -17.80 4.19 -2.07
CA VAL A 27 -17.47 2.76 -2.24
C VAL A 27 -16.13 2.61 -2.97
N LYS A 28 -15.82 3.44 -3.97
CA LYS A 28 -14.56 3.32 -4.71
C LYS A 28 -13.33 3.74 -3.89
N GLU A 29 -13.48 4.70 -2.97
CA GLU A 29 -12.44 5.04 -2.00
C GLU A 29 -12.37 4.04 -0.83
N ALA A 30 -13.50 3.51 -0.35
CA ALA A 30 -13.53 2.49 0.71
C ALA A 30 -13.08 1.09 0.24
N TYR A 31 -13.21 0.78 -1.06
CA TYR A 31 -12.75 -0.46 -1.70
C TYR A 31 -11.43 -0.29 -2.46
N LYS A 32 -10.62 0.71 -2.15
CA LYS A 32 -9.16 0.51 -2.26
C LYS A 32 -8.82 -0.54 -1.21
N ALA A 33 -8.86 -1.80 -1.62
CA ALA A 33 -8.64 -2.95 -0.75
C ALA A 33 -7.39 -2.69 0.10
N ALA A 34 -7.60 -2.47 1.40
CA ALA A 34 -6.51 -2.23 2.32
C ALA A 34 -5.57 -3.45 2.24
N PHE A 35 -4.33 -3.22 1.83
CA PHE A 35 -3.37 -4.29 1.66
C PHE A 35 -3.10 -4.96 3.01
N ASN A 36 -3.41 -6.25 3.12
CA ASN A 36 -3.10 -7.04 4.30
C ASN A 36 -2.04 -8.10 3.96
N PRO A 37 -0.77 -7.93 4.35
CA PRO A 37 0.30 -8.87 4.01
C PRO A 37 0.14 -10.26 4.63
N HIS A 38 -0.78 -10.43 5.60
CA HIS A 38 -1.11 -11.71 6.23
C HIS A 38 -2.39 -12.35 5.68
N SER A 39 -2.92 -11.83 4.57
CA SER A 39 -4.09 -12.42 3.92
C SER A 39 -3.75 -13.79 3.33
N ASP A 40 -4.71 -14.71 3.39
CA ASP A 40 -4.65 -16.00 2.71
C ASP A 40 -4.89 -15.89 1.19
N ASP A 41 -5.21 -14.70 0.68
CA ASP A 41 -5.38 -14.43 -0.76
C ASP A 41 -4.06 -14.66 -1.53
N GLU A 42 -4.09 -15.60 -2.47
CA GLU A 42 -2.95 -15.94 -3.33
C GLU A 42 -2.41 -14.75 -4.12
N LYS A 43 -3.26 -13.79 -4.53
CA LYS A 43 -2.79 -12.58 -5.21
C LYS A 43 -1.95 -11.71 -4.28
N ILE A 44 -2.38 -11.57 -3.03
CA ILE A 44 -1.65 -10.78 -2.04
C ILE A 44 -0.32 -11.47 -1.73
N LYS A 45 -0.32 -12.80 -1.54
CA LYS A 45 0.93 -13.56 -1.35
C LYS A 45 1.91 -13.38 -2.50
N GLN A 46 1.43 -13.37 -3.74
CA GLN A 46 2.26 -13.11 -4.93
C GLN A 46 2.86 -11.70 -4.90
N VAL A 47 2.06 -10.67 -4.58
CA VAL A 47 2.55 -9.29 -4.46
C VAL A 47 3.60 -9.19 -3.35
N VAL A 48 3.32 -9.77 -2.18
CA VAL A 48 4.28 -9.83 -1.06
C VAL A 48 5.58 -10.51 -1.49
N ALA A 49 5.52 -11.65 -2.19
CA ALA A 49 6.69 -12.34 -2.69
C ALA A 49 7.50 -11.50 -3.70
N LEU A 50 6.83 -10.74 -4.57
CA LEU A 50 7.47 -9.78 -5.48
C LEU A 50 8.17 -8.65 -4.71
N CYS A 51 7.56 -8.14 -3.63
CA CYS A 51 8.22 -7.17 -2.76
C CYS A 51 9.49 -7.75 -2.13
N TYR A 52 9.44 -8.97 -1.60
CA TYR A 52 10.62 -9.66 -1.05
C TYR A 52 11.73 -9.80 -2.10
N ALA A 53 11.38 -10.25 -3.30
CA ALA A 53 12.34 -10.39 -4.40
C ALA A 53 12.97 -9.04 -4.80
N GLY A 54 12.16 -7.99 -4.88
CA GLY A 54 12.64 -6.64 -5.22
C GLY A 54 13.59 -6.08 -4.15
N VAL A 55 13.27 -6.26 -2.87
CA VAL A 55 14.17 -5.88 -1.77
C VAL A 55 15.47 -6.68 -1.85
N HIS A 56 15.41 -7.99 -2.08
CA HIS A 56 16.61 -8.83 -2.19
C HIS A 56 17.50 -8.43 -3.36
N ASP A 57 16.92 -8.09 -4.52
CA ASP A 57 17.68 -7.64 -5.68
C ASP A 57 18.43 -6.32 -5.40
N VAL A 58 17.77 -5.35 -4.76
CA VAL A 58 18.40 -4.09 -4.37
C VAL A 58 19.50 -4.31 -3.33
N MET A 59 19.23 -5.13 -2.31
CA MET A 59 20.23 -5.46 -1.28
C MET A 59 21.44 -6.16 -1.89
N ALA A 60 21.25 -7.17 -2.74
CA ALA A 60 22.35 -7.90 -3.36
C ALA A 60 23.23 -7.02 -4.27
N LYS A 61 22.66 -5.97 -4.88
CA LYS A 61 23.39 -5.06 -5.79
C LYS A 61 24.06 -3.89 -5.08
N HIS A 62 23.48 -3.40 -3.99
CA HIS A 62 23.84 -2.12 -3.40
C HIS A 62 24.28 -2.19 -1.95
N TYR A 63 24.09 -3.33 -1.27
CA TYR A 63 24.49 -3.50 0.12
C TYR A 63 25.79 -4.30 0.23
N ASP A 64 26.78 -3.72 0.89
CA ASP A 64 28.12 -4.29 1.10
C ASP A 64 28.27 -4.99 2.47
N GLY A 65 27.19 -5.10 3.24
CA GLY A 65 27.21 -5.63 4.61
C GLY A 65 27.43 -4.56 5.68
N ASN A 66 27.59 -3.28 5.33
CA ASN A 66 27.76 -2.21 6.31
C ASN A 66 26.41 -1.78 6.89
N THR A 67 26.13 -2.19 8.12
CA THR A 67 24.88 -1.86 8.85
C THR A 67 24.62 -0.37 9.00
N GLN A 68 25.65 0.49 8.94
CA GLN A 68 25.48 1.96 8.97
C GLN A 68 24.75 2.51 7.73
N LEU A 69 24.74 1.76 6.62
CA LEU A 69 24.05 2.15 5.38
C LEU A 69 22.58 1.74 5.38
N LEU A 70 22.16 0.83 6.28
CA LEU A 70 20.80 0.33 6.33
C LEU A 70 19.75 1.44 6.45
N PRO A 71 19.89 2.49 7.29
CA PRO A 71 18.91 3.57 7.34
C PRO A 71 18.69 4.26 5.99
N GLY A 72 19.78 4.52 5.26
CA GLY A 72 19.73 5.14 3.93
C GLY A 72 19.08 4.23 2.89
N ILE A 73 19.36 2.93 2.96
CA ILE A 73 18.75 1.92 2.09
C ILE A 73 17.25 1.78 2.38
N MET A 74 16.84 1.79 3.66
CA MET A 74 15.44 1.73 4.08
C MET A 74 14.61 2.89 3.50
N ILE A 75 15.17 4.11 3.45
CA ILE A 75 14.52 5.28 2.83
C ILE A 75 14.20 5.04 1.35
N THR A 76 14.98 4.21 0.66
CA THR A 76 14.80 3.90 -0.76
C THR A 76 13.87 2.69 -0.96
N LEU A 77 14.02 1.66 -0.13
CA LEU A 77 13.25 0.41 -0.23
C LEU A 77 11.77 0.59 0.14
N ILE A 78 11.46 1.41 1.15
CA ILE A 78 10.07 1.60 1.61
C ILE A 78 9.20 2.19 0.48
N PRO A 79 9.56 3.32 -0.17
CA PRO A 79 8.78 3.86 -1.29
C PRO A 79 8.72 2.90 -2.49
N MET A 80 9.80 2.15 -2.76
CA MET A 80 9.83 1.14 -3.81
C MET A 80 8.78 0.04 -3.56
N VAL A 81 8.73 -0.50 -2.34
CA VAL A 81 7.72 -1.50 -1.96
C VAL A 81 6.30 -0.92 -2.04
N GLN A 82 6.09 0.31 -1.58
CA GLN A 82 4.79 0.99 -1.70
C GLN A 82 4.37 1.18 -3.17
N SER A 83 5.30 1.56 -4.05
CA SER A 83 5.04 1.69 -5.49
C SER A 83 4.66 0.35 -6.11
N LEU A 84 5.40 -0.72 -5.78
CA LEU A 84 5.13 -2.06 -6.31
C LEU A 84 3.74 -2.55 -5.89
N ILE A 85 3.36 -2.36 -4.63
CA ILE A 85 2.03 -2.71 -4.13
C ILE A 85 0.93 -1.87 -4.82
N LEU A 86 1.21 -0.58 -5.05
CA LEU A 86 0.31 0.34 -5.75
C LEU A 86 0.10 -0.04 -7.22
N GLU A 87 1.15 -0.45 -7.92
CA GLU A 87 1.08 -0.94 -9.31
C GLU A 87 0.18 -2.16 -9.46
N HIS A 88 0.03 -2.95 -8.38
CA HIS A 88 -0.88 -4.10 -8.32
C HIS A 88 -2.29 -3.73 -7.83
N GLY A 89 -2.60 -2.44 -7.68
CA GLY A 89 -3.94 -1.93 -7.38
C GLY A 89 -4.27 -1.83 -5.89
N TYR A 90 -3.29 -1.96 -5.00
CA TYR A 90 -3.49 -1.91 -3.56
C TYR A 90 -2.91 -0.63 -2.96
N GLN A 91 -3.56 -0.10 -1.92
CA GLN A 91 -2.96 0.94 -1.08
C GLN A 91 -2.44 0.33 0.20
N VAL A 92 -1.26 0.75 0.62
CA VAL A 92 -0.57 0.22 1.80
C VAL A 92 -0.03 1.37 2.66
N PRO A 93 -0.33 1.38 3.97
CA PRO A 93 0.29 2.30 4.91
C PRO A 93 1.82 2.13 4.93
N ARG A 94 2.54 3.20 5.28
CA ARG A 94 4.01 3.17 5.31
C ARG A 94 4.53 2.10 6.26
N GLU A 95 3.88 1.96 7.41
CA GLU A 95 4.25 1.04 8.48
C GLU A 95 4.19 -0.42 8.02
N VAL A 96 3.22 -0.74 7.16
CA VAL A 96 3.06 -2.09 6.58
C VAL A 96 4.15 -2.36 5.54
N ALA A 97 4.44 -1.40 4.66
CA ALA A 97 5.53 -1.51 3.69
C ALA A 97 6.89 -1.64 4.39
N GLU A 98 7.10 -0.88 5.46
CA GLU A 98 8.29 -0.94 6.29
C GLU A 98 8.46 -2.30 6.96
N SER A 99 7.39 -2.89 7.50
CA SER A 99 7.40 -4.25 8.04
C SER A 99 7.82 -5.28 6.98
N ILE A 100 7.31 -5.16 5.75
CA ILE A 100 7.70 -6.04 4.63
C ILE A 100 9.19 -5.90 4.32
N VAL A 101 9.70 -4.68 4.23
CA VAL A 101 11.14 -4.43 3.98
C VAL A 101 11.99 -5.01 5.11
N ARG A 102 11.64 -4.74 6.37
CA ARG A 102 12.35 -5.26 7.55
C ARG A 102 12.41 -6.79 7.52
N ASN A 103 11.26 -7.43 7.39
CA ASN A 103 11.18 -8.90 7.32
C ASN A 103 12.01 -9.43 6.15
N SER A 104 12.05 -8.71 5.03
CA SER A 104 12.81 -9.10 3.85
C SER A 104 14.31 -9.04 4.08
N ILE A 105 14.79 -8.00 4.75
CA ILE A 105 16.21 -7.82 5.09
C ILE A 105 16.65 -8.91 6.07
N ILE A 106 15.84 -9.19 7.10
CA ILE A 106 16.13 -10.20 8.12
C ILE A 106 16.11 -11.61 7.51
N ASN A 107 15.04 -11.97 6.80
CA ASN A 107 14.92 -13.29 6.17
C ASN A 107 15.96 -13.50 5.06
N GLY A 108 16.44 -12.41 4.45
CA GLY A 108 17.55 -12.45 3.49
C GLY A 108 18.93 -12.59 4.13
N GLY A 109 19.04 -12.53 5.46
CA GLY A 109 20.31 -12.61 6.18
C GLY A 109 21.19 -11.36 6.08
N TYR A 110 20.62 -10.23 5.65
CA TYR A 110 21.37 -8.98 5.47
C TYR A 110 21.57 -8.21 6.79
N ALA A 111 20.66 -8.39 7.75
CA ALA A 111 20.76 -7.80 9.08
C ALA A 111 19.99 -8.65 10.10
N THR A 112 20.33 -8.50 11.38
CA THR A 112 19.60 -9.09 12.50
C THR A 112 18.46 -8.17 12.97
N GLU A 113 17.50 -8.74 13.71
CA GLU A 113 16.40 -7.96 14.31
C GLU A 113 16.92 -6.87 15.26
N GLU A 114 18.02 -7.13 15.97
CA GLU A 114 18.62 -6.16 16.90
C GLU A 114 19.24 -4.97 16.15
N GLU A 115 19.97 -5.25 15.07
CA GLU A 115 20.57 -4.21 14.21
C GLU A 115 19.51 -3.33 13.57
N ILE A 116 18.38 -3.92 13.12
CA ILE A 116 17.28 -3.12 12.59
C ILE A 116 16.61 -2.31 13.70
N ARG A 117 16.45 -2.84 14.91
CA ARG A 117 15.83 -2.10 16.02
C ARG A 117 16.58 -0.81 16.35
N HIS A 118 17.91 -0.85 16.38
CA HIS A 118 18.76 0.31 16.63
C HIS A 118 18.68 1.42 15.57
N ILE A 119 18.09 1.16 14.39
CA ILE A 119 17.84 2.20 13.38
C ILE A 119 16.70 3.14 13.79
N TYR A 120 15.81 2.67 14.67
CA TYR A 120 14.58 3.37 15.07
C TYR A 120 14.60 3.93 16.49
N GLU A 121 15.68 3.65 17.24
CA GLU A 121 15.97 4.23 18.56
C GLU A 121 16.74 5.55 18.42
#